data_AF-A0A673V406-F1
#
_entry.id   AF-A0A673V406-F1
#
_cell.length_a   1.000
_cell.length_b   1.000
_cell.length_c   1.000
_cell.angle_alpha   90.00
_cell.angle_beta   90.00
_cell.angle_gamma   90.00
#
_symmetry.space_group_name_H-M   'P 1'
#
loop_
_entity.id
_entity.type
_entity.pdbx_description
1 polymer ?
#
loop_
_entity_poly.entity_id
_entity_poly.type
_entity_poly.pdbx_seq_one_letter_code
_entity_poly.pdbx_strand_id
1 'polypeptide(L)'
;GGWKYRLKAENEARHNWAPNWGFLTTPVEELLKGEGEPPTSKPRIELPERFRIQPVTPVENYIKILPSPPVPKTTQGFIGWRLGVPGLNRCLEHDSEIRSCKGAYAKELSWPKQGIH
;
A
#
# COMPACT_ATOMS: atom_id res chain seq x y z
N GLY A 1 -13.21 36.17 5.92
CA GLY A 1 -12.34 36.65 4.81
C GLY A 1 -11.93 35.59 3.78
N GLY A 2 -12.20 34.29 3.97
CA GLY A 2 -11.61 33.23 3.13
C GLY A 2 -12.13 33.11 1.68
N TRP A 3 -13.39 33.41 1.40
CA TRP A 3 -13.97 33.27 0.05
C TRP A 3 -13.35 34.24 -0.97
N LYS A 4 -13.18 35.51 -0.60
CA LYS A 4 -12.59 36.54 -1.48
C LYS A 4 -11.14 36.21 -1.86
N TYR A 5 -10.39 35.60 -0.93
CA TYR A 5 -9.02 35.15 -1.18
C TYR A 5 -8.98 34.01 -2.20
N ARG A 6 -9.88 33.02 -2.08
CA ARG A 6 -9.98 31.92 -3.04
C ARG A 6 -10.31 32.41 -4.45
N LEU A 7 -11.24 33.36 -4.56
CA LEU A 7 -11.64 33.93 -5.85
C LEU A 7 -10.48 34.68 -6.54
N LYS A 8 -9.64 35.35 -5.74
CA LYS A 8 -8.43 36.01 -6.24
C LYS A 8 -7.39 34.98 -6.72
N ALA A 9 -7.13 33.95 -5.93
CA ALA A 9 -6.17 32.90 -6.26
C ALA A 9 -6.57 32.12 -7.53
N GLU A 10 -7.88 31.85 -7.69
CA GLU A 10 -8.41 31.21 -8.90
C GLU A 10 -8.22 32.09 -10.14
N ASN A 11 -8.49 33.39 -10.02
CA ASN A 11 -8.30 34.32 -11.12
C ASN A 11 -6.81 34.44 -11.53
N GLU A 12 -5.91 34.48 -10.55
CA GLU A 12 -4.46 34.48 -10.79
C GLU A 12 -4.00 33.17 -11.45
N ALA A 13 -4.48 32.01 -10.97
CA ALA A 13 -4.16 30.72 -11.56
C ALA A 13 -4.61 30.65 -13.03
N ARG A 14 -5.81 31.17 -13.35
CA ARG A 14 -6.34 31.22 -14.71
C ARG A 14 -5.46 32.06 -15.64
N HIS A 15 -5.02 33.25 -15.21
CA HIS A 15 -4.15 34.10 -16.01
C HIS A 15 -2.74 33.49 -16.19
N ASN A 16 -2.23 32.84 -15.15
CA ASN A 16 -0.90 32.25 -15.17
C ASN A 16 -0.85 30.83 -15.78
N TRP A 17 -1.99 30.23 -16.11
CA TRP A 17 -2.05 28.86 -16.61
C TRP A 17 -1.31 28.71 -17.94
N ALA A 18 -1.68 29.51 -18.95
CA ALA A 18 -1.06 29.47 -20.28
C ALA A 18 0.47 29.72 -20.28
N PRO A 19 1.01 30.74 -19.58
CA PRO A 19 2.47 30.95 -19.55
C PRO A 19 3.22 29.87 -18.75
N ASN A 20 2.63 29.29 -17.69
CA ASN A 20 3.28 28.25 -16.89
C ASN A 20 3.18 26.85 -17.50
N TRP A 21 2.12 26.58 -18.26
CA TRP A 21 1.75 25.25 -18.77
C TRP A 21 1.53 25.25 -20.29
N GLY A 22 2.22 26.13 -21.02
CA GLY A 22 2.08 26.37 -22.46
C GLY A 22 2.36 25.18 -23.38
N PHE A 23 2.70 24.01 -22.86
CA PHE A 23 2.77 22.77 -23.65
C PHE A 23 1.38 22.20 -23.99
N LEU A 24 0.31 22.65 -23.32
CA LEU A 24 -1.08 22.27 -23.63
C LEU A 24 -1.79 23.27 -24.55
N THR A 25 -1.11 24.31 -25.04
CA THR A 25 -1.70 25.27 -25.98
C THR A 25 -1.46 24.91 -27.44
N THR A 26 -0.66 23.88 -27.71
CA THR A 26 -0.41 23.39 -29.06
C THR A 26 -1.69 22.79 -29.66
N PRO A 27 -2.11 23.23 -30.87
CA PRO A 27 -3.26 22.66 -31.54
C PRO A 27 -3.04 21.18 -31.82
N VAL A 28 -4.10 20.38 -31.71
CA VAL A 28 -4.04 18.92 -31.85
C VAL A 28 -3.47 18.52 -33.21
N GLU A 29 -3.74 19.32 -34.24
CA GLU A 29 -3.26 19.15 -35.60
C GLU A 29 -1.73 19.21 -35.70
N GLU A 30 -1.05 19.97 -34.83
CA GLU A 30 0.41 20.00 -34.77
C GLU A 30 0.99 18.77 -34.06
N LEU A 31 0.28 18.25 -33.04
CA LEU A 31 0.70 17.04 -32.33
C LEU A 31 0.65 15.80 -33.25
N LEU A 32 -0.32 15.76 -34.16
CA LEU A 32 -0.55 14.61 -35.04
C LEU A 32 0.33 14.59 -36.31
N LYS A 33 1.07 15.67 -36.62
CA LYS A 33 1.89 15.77 -37.85
C LYS A 33 3.06 14.77 -37.95
N GLY A 34 3.37 14.04 -36.87
CA GLY A 34 4.46 13.04 -36.84
C GLY A 34 4.02 11.58 -36.72
N GLU A 35 2.73 11.29 -36.51
CA GLU A 35 2.24 9.91 -36.30
C GLU A 35 2.00 9.14 -37.62
N GLY A 36 2.15 9.79 -38.77
CA GLY A 36 1.92 9.19 -40.10
C GLY A 36 3.06 8.33 -40.64
N GLU A 37 4.23 8.31 -40.01
CA GLU A 37 5.30 7.41 -40.43
C GLU A 37 5.01 5.98 -39.96
N PRO A 38 4.92 5.00 -40.88
CA PRO A 38 4.71 3.62 -40.47
C PRO A 38 5.88 3.17 -39.58
N PRO A 39 5.61 2.52 -38.44
CA PRO A 39 6.69 2.06 -37.57
C PRO A 39 7.59 1.13 -38.38
N THR A 40 8.86 1.48 -38.49
CA THR A 40 9.87 0.62 -39.11
C THR A 40 9.81 -0.75 -38.43
N SER A 41 9.80 -1.82 -39.23
CA SER A 41 9.61 -3.18 -38.70
C SER A 41 10.69 -3.46 -37.65
N LYS A 42 10.27 -3.60 -36.39
CA LYS A 42 11.18 -3.82 -35.26
C LYS A 42 12.04 -5.06 -35.54
N PRO A 43 13.37 -5.00 -35.37
CA PRO A 43 14.22 -6.16 -35.57
C PRO A 43 13.82 -7.25 -34.57
N ARG A 44 13.66 -8.49 -35.05
CA ARG A 44 13.30 -9.63 -34.21
C ARG A 44 14.50 -10.00 -33.34
N ILE A 45 14.42 -9.72 -32.05
CA ILE A 45 15.45 -10.07 -31.07
C ILE A 45 15.23 -11.53 -30.66
N GLU A 46 16.22 -12.39 -30.91
CA GLU A 46 16.20 -13.77 -30.41
C GLU A 46 16.50 -13.81 -28.91
N LEU A 47 15.76 -14.65 -28.17
CA LEU A 47 15.88 -14.74 -26.71
C LEU A 47 17.19 -15.47 -26.33
N PRO A 48 18.14 -14.80 -25.65
CA PRO A 48 19.41 -15.42 -25.29
C PRO A 48 19.23 -16.63 -24.37
N GLU A 49 20.11 -17.63 -24.52
CA GLU A 49 20.03 -18.94 -23.81
C GLU A 49 19.87 -18.79 -22.30
N ARG A 50 20.55 -17.80 -21.70
CA ARG A 50 20.49 -17.52 -20.25
C ARG A 50 19.10 -17.15 -19.72
N PHE A 51 18.20 -16.73 -20.61
CA PHE A 51 16.82 -16.39 -20.28
C PHE A 51 15.86 -17.55 -20.53
N ARG A 52 16.36 -18.69 -21.03
CA ARG A 52 15.56 -19.90 -21.17
C ARG A 52 15.43 -20.57 -19.80
N ILE A 53 14.20 -20.90 -19.42
CA ILE A 53 13.91 -21.53 -18.13
C ILE A 53 14.39 -22.97 -18.19
N GLN A 54 15.19 -23.38 -17.21
CA GLN A 54 15.58 -24.78 -17.08
C GLN A 54 14.39 -25.63 -16.63
N PRO A 55 14.21 -26.84 -17.17
CA PRO A 55 13.15 -27.74 -16.72
C PRO A 55 13.34 -28.04 -15.24
N VAL A 56 12.27 -27.86 -14.47
CA VAL A 56 12.27 -28.02 -13.02
C VAL A 56 12.44 -29.50 -12.69
N THR A 57 13.37 -29.81 -11.78
CA THR A 57 13.51 -31.18 -11.26
C THR A 57 12.24 -31.60 -10.52
N PRO A 58 11.73 -32.83 -10.72
CA PRO A 58 10.49 -33.29 -10.09
C PRO A 58 10.54 -33.12 -8.55
N VAL A 59 9.54 -32.42 -8.03
CA VAL A 59 9.46 -31.96 -6.64
C VAL A 59 9.25 -33.15 -5.67
N GLU A 60 8.72 -34.25 -6.20
CA GLU A 60 8.43 -35.51 -5.50
C GLU A 60 9.68 -36.11 -4.86
N ASN A 61 10.87 -35.86 -5.42
CA ASN A 61 12.14 -36.35 -4.87
C ASN A 61 12.56 -35.61 -3.59
N TYR A 62 11.99 -34.42 -3.31
CA TYR A 62 12.42 -33.54 -2.23
C TYR A 62 11.33 -33.25 -1.19
N ILE A 63 10.04 -33.42 -1.52
CA ILE A 63 8.94 -33.16 -0.59
C ILE A 63 8.38 -34.47 -0.04
N LYS A 64 8.74 -34.79 1.21
CA LYS A 64 8.12 -35.88 1.98
C LYS A 64 6.92 -35.36 2.74
N ILE A 65 5.71 -35.80 2.36
CA ILE A 65 4.47 -35.42 3.05
C ILE A 65 4.31 -36.33 4.28
N LEU A 66 4.59 -35.77 5.46
CA LEU A 66 4.33 -36.43 6.75
C LEU A 66 2.92 -36.05 7.27
N PRO A 67 2.29 -36.89 8.10
CA PRO A 67 0.99 -36.56 8.70
C PRO A 67 1.09 -35.32 9.59
N SER A 68 0.01 -34.54 9.63
CA SER A 68 -0.07 -33.32 10.42
C SER A 68 0.00 -33.64 11.93
N PRO A 69 0.73 -32.85 12.74
CA PRO A 69 0.73 -33.03 14.19
C PRO A 69 -0.68 -32.82 14.77
N PRO A 70 -0.98 -33.42 15.94
CA PRO A 70 -2.26 -33.22 16.59
C PRO A 70 -2.48 -31.73 16.85
N VAL A 71 -3.68 -31.25 16.51
CA VAL A 71 -4.04 -29.84 16.64
C VAL A 71 -3.83 -29.44 18.10
N PRO A 72 -2.97 -28.46 18.40
CA PRO A 72 -2.80 -28.01 19.75
C PRO A 72 -4.14 -27.46 20.22
N LYS A 73 -4.49 -27.66 21.49
CA LYS A 73 -5.71 -27.10 22.08
C LYS A 73 -5.56 -25.58 22.22
N THR A 74 -5.48 -24.88 21.10
CA THR A 74 -5.39 -23.42 21.02
C THR A 74 -6.76 -22.86 20.75
N THR A 75 -7.20 -22.10 21.71
CA THR A 75 -8.47 -21.44 21.88
C THR A 75 -8.57 -20.19 21.02
N GLN A 76 -8.41 -20.33 19.70
CA GLN A 76 -8.79 -19.24 18.79
C GLN A 76 -10.33 -19.08 18.71
N GLY A 77 -11.08 -20.10 19.13
CA GLY A 77 -12.54 -20.02 19.34
C GLY A 77 -12.99 -19.69 20.77
N PHE A 78 -12.06 -19.52 21.72
CA PHE A 78 -12.39 -19.19 23.12
C PHE A 78 -11.51 -18.03 23.58
N ILE A 79 -11.91 -16.83 23.18
CA ILE A 79 -11.45 -15.60 23.83
C ILE A 79 -11.78 -15.75 25.32
N GLY A 80 -10.79 -16.02 26.16
CA GLY A 80 -10.98 -16.27 27.59
C GLY A 80 -10.52 -17.61 28.15
N TRP A 81 -9.78 -18.44 27.41
CA TRP A 81 -9.30 -19.73 27.97
C TRP A 81 -8.48 -19.60 29.27
N ARG A 82 -7.83 -18.46 29.48
CA ARG A 82 -7.11 -18.13 30.72
C ARG A 82 -8.04 -17.67 31.85
N LEU A 83 -9.27 -17.21 31.53
CA LEU A 83 -10.30 -16.86 32.52
C LEU A 83 -10.87 -18.09 33.21
N GLY A 84 -11.07 -19.19 32.47
CA GLY A 84 -11.63 -20.44 32.99
C GLY A 84 -10.64 -21.35 33.73
N VAL A 85 -9.34 -21.00 33.76
CA VAL A 85 -8.29 -21.81 34.40
C VAL A 85 -7.84 -21.11 35.69
N PRO A 86 -8.14 -21.68 36.87
CA PRO A 86 -7.70 -21.14 38.15
C PRO A 86 -6.18 -20.96 38.17
N GLY A 87 -5.71 -19.71 38.33
CA GLY A 87 -4.29 -19.37 38.38
C GLY A 87 -3.72 -18.68 37.13
N LEU A 88 -4.34 -18.81 35.96
CA LEU A 88 -3.96 -18.09 34.74
C LEU A 88 -4.73 -16.77 34.54
N ASN A 89 -5.79 -16.55 35.33
CA ASN A 89 -6.63 -15.36 35.29
C ASN A 89 -6.04 -14.15 36.03
N ARG A 90 -5.01 -14.34 36.86
CA ARG A 90 -4.45 -13.28 37.74
C ARG A 90 -3.93 -12.05 37.00
N CYS A 91 -3.39 -12.23 35.80
CA CYS A 91 -2.84 -11.13 34.99
C CYS A 91 -3.88 -10.40 34.15
N LEU A 92 -5.15 -10.83 34.16
CA LEU A 92 -6.22 -10.24 33.34
C LEU A 92 -7.01 -9.15 34.08
N GLU A 93 -6.98 -9.11 35.40
CA GLU A 93 -7.79 -8.18 36.21
C GLU A 93 -7.11 -6.82 36.49
N HIS A 94 -5.88 -6.60 36.03
CA HIS A 94 -5.07 -5.44 36.44
C HIS A 94 -5.25 -4.18 35.58
N ASP A 95 -5.91 -4.27 34.43
CA ASP A 95 -6.15 -3.11 33.56
C ASP A 95 -7.59 -2.61 33.72
N SER A 96 -7.91 -2.08 34.91
CA SER A 96 -9.21 -1.46 35.20
C SER A 96 -9.39 -0.09 34.53
N GLU A 97 -8.34 0.47 33.94
CA GLU A 97 -8.37 1.76 33.27
C GLU A 97 -8.26 1.58 31.75
N ILE A 98 -9.39 1.73 31.04
CA ILE A 98 -9.40 1.79 29.57
C ILE A 98 -8.72 3.10 29.14
N ARG A 99 -7.40 3.09 29.03
CA ARG A 99 -6.64 4.18 28.42
C ARG A 99 -6.76 4.02 26.91
N SER A 100 -7.36 5.00 26.22
CA SER A 100 -7.44 5.01 24.75
C SER A 100 -6.07 4.71 24.14
N CYS A 101 -5.94 3.55 23.48
CA CYS A 101 -4.68 3.03 22.97
C CYS A 101 -4.02 4.01 22.00
N LYS A 102 -4.85 4.70 21.20
CA LYS A 102 -4.41 5.74 20.25
C LYS A 102 -3.84 6.97 20.97
N GLY A 103 -4.56 7.49 21.97
CA GLY A 103 -4.16 8.71 22.68
C GLY A 103 -2.94 8.49 23.59
N ALA A 104 -2.87 7.33 24.24
CA ALA A 104 -1.74 6.98 25.09
C ALA A 104 -0.45 6.79 24.28
N TYR A 105 -0.53 6.05 23.16
CA TYR A 105 0.62 5.79 22.29
C TYR A 105 1.08 7.05 21.53
N ALA A 106 0.15 7.89 21.06
CA ALA A 106 0.51 9.16 20.43
C ALA A 106 1.21 10.13 21.40
N LYS A 107 0.86 10.09 22.70
CA LYS A 107 1.52 10.89 23.74
C LYS A 107 2.94 10.40 24.02
N GLU A 108 3.16 9.08 24.04
CA GLU A 108 4.48 8.47 24.25
C GLU A 108 5.45 8.83 23.11
N LEU A 109 4.97 8.83 21.88
CA LEU A 109 5.75 9.23 20.70
C LEU A 109 5.88 10.74 20.51
N SER A 110 5.34 11.55 21.44
CA SER A 110 5.30 13.03 21.32
C SER A 110 4.73 13.50 19.98
N TRP A 111 3.68 12.81 19.50
CA TRP A 111 3.12 13.04 18.18
C TRP A 111 2.42 14.41 18.10
N PRO A 112 2.58 15.17 17.00
CA PRO A 112 1.98 16.48 16.85
C PRO A 112 0.45 16.41 16.89
N LYS A 113 -0.19 17.37 17.58
CA LYS A 113 -1.65 17.40 17.80
C LYS A 113 -2.46 17.37 16.50
N GLN A 114 -1.88 17.85 15.39
CA GLN A 114 -2.48 17.83 14.06
C GLN A 114 -2.67 16.42 13.48
N GLY A 115 -1.97 15.40 14.01
CA GLY A 115 -2.08 14.01 13.55
C GLY A 115 -2.95 13.11 14.43
N ILE A 116 -3.61 13.67 15.45
CA ILE A 116 -4.40 12.92 16.45
C ILE A 116 -5.93 13.10 16.22
N HIS A 117 -6.34 13.90 15.23
CA HIS A 117 -7.74 14.19 14.89
C HIS A 117 -8.05 13.92 13.42
#